data_AF-X1MNE3-F1
#
_entry.id   AF-X1MNE3-F1
#
_cell.length_a   1.000
_cell.length_b   1.000
_cell.length_c   1.000
_cell.angle_alpha   90.00
_cell.angle_beta   90.00
_cell.angle_gamma   90.00
#
_symmetry.space_group_name_H-M   'P 1'
#
loop_
_entity.id
_entity.type
_entity.pdbx_description
1 polymer ?
#
loop_
_entity_poly.entity_id
_entity_poly.type
_entity_poly.pdbx_seq_one_letter_code
_entity_poly.pdbx_strand_id
1 'polypeptide(L)'
;MKYVKLVLRLLVLLPVMPFLCAATEGTATFMGRSGRSYTKDLYLSDTADTGVNFDSGAGASATSDDFADFPEPVFLADVALVTGAAQTKLHVLRNSVSTGNFLRHTLHLNTLAVRPPLRIPFNARDRITLIQIA
;
A
#
# COMPACT_ATOMS: atom_id res chain seq x y z
N MET A 1 36.85 55.67 -5.95
CA MET A 1 35.85 55.62 -7.04
C MET A 1 35.79 54.21 -7.61
N LYS A 2 34.56 53.73 -7.86
CA LYS A 2 34.12 52.45 -8.48
C LYS A 2 33.82 51.26 -7.53
N TYR A 3 32.54 51.19 -7.15
CA TYR A 3 31.78 49.97 -6.83
C TYR A 3 31.45 49.19 -8.11
N VAL A 4 31.47 47.85 -8.13
CA VAL A 4 30.47 46.99 -8.82
C VAL A 4 30.34 45.62 -8.12
N LYS A 5 29.09 45.19 -7.88
CA LYS A 5 28.56 43.94 -7.32
C LYS A 5 28.70 42.71 -8.23
N LEU A 6 28.84 41.51 -7.65
CA LEU A 6 28.10 40.24 -7.95
C LEU A 6 28.71 39.11 -7.10
N VAL A 7 28.16 38.65 -5.96
CA VAL A 7 26.95 37.81 -5.74
C VAL A 7 26.96 36.49 -6.52
N LEU A 8 26.84 35.37 -5.77
CA LEU A 8 26.48 34.00 -6.18
C LEU A 8 27.58 33.20 -6.93
N ARG A 9 27.99 31.98 -6.55
CA ARG A 9 27.28 30.88 -5.90
C ARG A 9 28.26 30.05 -5.05
N LEU A 10 27.93 29.90 -3.77
CA LEU A 10 28.26 28.72 -2.99
C LEU A 10 27.61 27.53 -3.73
N LEU A 11 28.41 26.76 -4.47
CA LEU A 11 27.96 25.54 -5.13
C LEU A 11 27.71 24.52 -4.03
N VAL A 12 26.52 24.58 -3.45
CA VAL A 12 26.00 23.56 -2.55
C VAL A 12 26.01 22.25 -3.34
N LEU A 13 26.86 21.30 -2.92
CA LEU A 13 26.62 19.88 -3.16
C LEU A 13 25.33 19.53 -2.42
N LEU A 14 24.19 19.85 -3.03
CA LEU A 14 22.95 19.19 -2.67
C LEU A 14 23.08 17.76 -3.21
N PRO A 15 22.97 16.72 -2.37
CA PRO A 15 22.70 15.40 -2.92
C PRO A 15 21.44 15.54 -3.77
N VAL A 16 21.53 15.08 -5.03
CA VAL A 16 20.36 14.85 -5.85
C VAL A 16 19.55 13.83 -5.07
N MET A 17 18.55 14.30 -4.30
CA MET A 17 17.56 13.40 -3.77
C MET A 17 16.90 12.77 -4.99
N PRO A 18 17.02 11.44 -5.22
CA PRO A 18 16.12 10.82 -6.17
C PRO A 18 14.72 11.20 -5.71
N PHE A 19 13.87 11.61 -6.66
CA PHE A 19 12.46 11.82 -6.42
C PHE A 19 11.91 10.59 -5.70
N LEU A 20 11.83 10.65 -4.37
CA LEU A 20 11.11 9.65 -3.60
C LEU A 20 9.66 10.02 -3.82
N CYS A 21 9.04 9.37 -4.81
CA CYS A 21 7.60 9.42 -4.95
C CYS A 21 7.01 9.06 -3.58
N ALA A 22 6.12 9.91 -3.07
CA ALA A 22 5.60 9.78 -1.72
C ALA A 22 4.96 8.39 -1.57
N ALA A 23 5.47 7.61 -0.62
CA ALA A 23 4.82 6.36 -0.22
C ALA A 23 3.34 6.64 0.02
N THR A 24 2.50 5.85 -0.63
CA THR A 24 1.06 6.02 -0.51
C THR A 24 0.55 5.10 0.58
N GLU A 25 -0.17 5.67 1.53
CA GLU A 25 -0.78 4.93 2.62
C GLU A 25 -2.15 4.39 2.19
N GLY A 26 -2.56 3.27 2.77
CA GLY A 26 -3.89 2.69 2.58
C GLY A 26 -4.28 1.83 3.77
N THR A 27 -5.42 1.18 3.68
CA THR A 27 -5.91 0.24 4.68
C THR A 27 -6.49 -0.99 4.01
N ALA A 28 -6.15 -2.17 4.51
CA ALA A 28 -6.86 -3.42 4.24
C ALA A 28 -7.68 -3.82 5.46
N THR A 29 -8.97 -4.09 5.26
CA THR A 29 -9.87 -4.56 6.32
C THR A 29 -10.24 -6.01 6.09
N PHE A 30 -9.99 -6.83 7.09
CA PHE A 30 -10.33 -8.24 7.15
C PHE A 30 -11.40 -8.47 8.22
N MET A 31 -12.31 -9.38 7.95
CA MET A 31 -13.34 -9.80 8.91
C MET A 31 -13.10 -11.24 9.30
N GLY A 32 -12.86 -11.47 10.59
CA GLY A 32 -12.71 -12.79 11.19
C GLY A 32 -14.03 -13.52 11.32
N ARG A 33 -13.96 -14.85 11.34
CA ARG A 33 -15.10 -15.72 11.61
C ARG A 33 -15.76 -15.40 12.95
N SER A 34 -15.00 -14.94 13.93
CA SER A 34 -15.48 -14.47 15.24
C SER A 34 -16.33 -13.20 15.16
N GLY A 35 -16.36 -12.50 14.02
CA GLY A 35 -16.94 -11.17 13.87
C GLY A 35 -15.97 -10.04 14.18
N ARG A 36 -14.74 -10.33 14.63
CA ARG A 36 -13.69 -9.34 14.85
C ARG A 36 -13.23 -8.73 13.53
N SER A 37 -13.11 -7.40 13.50
CA SER A 37 -12.47 -6.68 12.40
C SER A 37 -10.98 -6.56 12.65
N TYR A 38 -10.19 -6.81 11.61
CA TYR A 38 -8.75 -6.58 11.58
C TYR A 38 -8.45 -5.59 10.47
N THR A 39 -8.15 -4.35 10.83
CA THR A 39 -7.69 -3.33 9.88
C THR A 39 -6.18 -3.21 9.99
N LYS A 40 -5.51 -3.23 8.84
CA LYS A 40 -4.07 -3.06 8.71
C LYS A 40 -3.81 -1.86 7.81
N ASP A 41 -2.98 -0.95 8.29
CA ASP A 41 -2.44 0.09 7.42
C ASP A 41 -1.51 -0.55 6.40
N LEU A 42 -1.47 0.04 5.22
CA LEU A 42 -0.73 -0.42 4.05
C LEU A 42 0.27 0.66 3.66
N TYR A 43 1.46 0.21 3.29
CA TYR A 43 2.48 1.02 2.66
C TYR A 43 2.69 0.49 1.23
N LEU A 44 2.50 1.36 0.25
CA LEU A 44 2.67 1.05 -1.16
C LEU A 44 3.94 1.68 -1.69
N SER A 45 4.71 0.89 -2.44
CA SER A 45 5.87 1.38 -3.17
C SER A 45 5.45 2.01 -4.49
N ASP A 46 6.31 2.84 -5.06
CA ASP A 46 6.15 3.35 -6.43
C ASP A 46 6.51 2.32 -7.51
N THR A 47 7.02 1.16 -7.12
CA THR A 47 7.55 0.12 -8.00
C THR A 47 6.52 -0.98 -8.30
N ALA A 48 6.44 -1.39 -9.58
CA ALA A 48 5.62 -2.53 -9.99
C ALA A 48 6.23 -3.87 -9.53
N ASP A 49 5.41 -4.91 -9.48
CA ASP A 49 5.75 -6.27 -9.04
C ASP A 49 6.33 -6.36 -7.62
N THR A 50 6.03 -5.34 -6.80
CA THR A 50 6.54 -5.24 -5.42
C THR A 50 5.42 -5.50 -4.42
N GLY A 51 5.75 -6.19 -3.32
CA GLY A 51 4.81 -6.47 -2.23
C GLY A 51 4.36 -5.19 -1.52
N VAL A 52 3.10 -5.14 -1.11
CA VAL A 52 2.57 -4.13 -0.20
C VAL A 52 2.97 -4.51 1.22
N ASN A 53 3.52 -3.55 1.97
CA ASN A 53 3.86 -3.77 3.37
C ASN A 53 2.64 -3.48 4.26
N PHE A 54 2.43 -4.32 5.27
CA PHE A 54 1.36 -4.23 6.25
C PHE A 54 1.91 -3.74 7.59
N ASP A 55 1.13 -2.92 8.29
CA ASP A 55 1.50 -2.50 9.64
C ASP A 55 1.66 -3.69 10.60
N SER A 56 2.76 -3.69 11.37
CA SER A 56 3.07 -4.65 12.43
C SER A 56 2.95 -4.06 13.85
N GLY A 57 2.48 -2.82 13.99
CA GLY A 57 2.07 -2.19 15.25
C GLY A 57 2.54 -0.74 15.47
N ALA A 58 3.24 -0.14 14.52
CA ALA A 58 3.80 1.22 14.63
C ALA A 58 3.52 2.11 13.40
N GLY A 59 2.64 1.65 12.51
CA GLY A 59 2.40 2.20 11.19
C GLY A 59 3.06 1.35 10.10
N ALA A 60 2.45 1.34 8.92
CA ALA A 60 3.01 0.67 7.76
C ALA A 60 4.19 1.47 7.19
N SER A 61 5.28 0.77 6.85
CA SER A 61 6.51 1.36 6.33
C SER A 61 7.17 0.41 5.34
N ALA A 62 8.17 0.90 4.60
CA ALA A 62 8.99 0.08 3.72
C ALA A 62 9.73 -1.08 4.43
N THR A 63 9.86 -1.01 5.76
CA THR A 63 10.50 -2.05 6.58
C THR A 63 9.49 -2.98 7.27
N SER A 64 8.19 -2.72 7.11
CA SER A 64 7.16 -3.58 7.70
C SER A 64 7.00 -4.87 6.89
N ASP A 65 6.36 -5.88 7.48
CA ASP A 65 6.14 -7.17 6.82
C ASP A 65 5.33 -7.00 5.53
N ASP A 66 5.68 -7.74 4.48
CA ASP A 66 4.96 -7.76 3.19
C ASP A 66 3.79 -8.77 3.15
N PHE A 67 3.39 -9.25 4.33
CA PHE A 67 2.31 -10.18 4.51
C PHE A 67 1.53 -9.88 5.79
N ALA A 68 0.29 -10.37 5.83
CA ALA A 68 -0.49 -10.46 7.04
C ALA A 68 -0.93 -11.91 7.28
N ASP A 69 -0.97 -12.33 8.54
CA ASP A 69 -1.61 -13.57 8.97
C ASP A 69 -2.53 -13.31 10.18
N PHE A 70 -3.52 -14.18 10.35
CA PHE A 70 -4.52 -14.05 11.39
C PHE A 70 -4.71 -15.38 12.13
N PRO A 71 -4.98 -15.36 13.45
CA PRO A 71 -5.12 -16.58 14.25
C PRO A 71 -6.41 -17.37 13.96
N GLU A 72 -7.33 -16.80 13.18
CA GLU A 72 -8.60 -17.39 12.80
C GLU A 72 -8.84 -17.23 11.29
N PRO A 73 -9.78 -17.98 10.69
CA PRO A 73 -10.19 -17.75 9.31
C PRO A 73 -10.78 -16.34 9.16
N VAL A 74 -10.39 -15.65 8.09
CA VAL A 74 -10.82 -14.29 7.77
C VAL A 74 -11.29 -14.21 6.32
N PHE A 75 -11.93 -13.11 5.94
CA PHE A 75 -12.03 -12.71 4.54
C PHE A 75 -11.62 -11.25 4.37
N LEU A 76 -11.03 -10.92 3.22
CA LEU A 76 -10.76 -9.53 2.85
C LEU A 76 -12.09 -8.84 2.52
N ALA A 77 -12.45 -7.87 3.33
CA ALA A 77 -13.71 -7.14 3.22
C ALA A 77 -13.57 -5.89 2.36
N ASP A 78 -12.49 -5.13 2.55
CA ASP A 78 -12.23 -3.92 1.78
C ASP A 78 -10.73 -3.59 1.70
N VAL A 79 -10.37 -2.87 0.64
CA VAL A 79 -9.07 -2.21 0.49
C VAL A 79 -9.33 -0.78 0.01
N ALA A 80 -8.83 0.17 0.80
CA ALA A 80 -8.89 1.59 0.52
C ALA A 80 -7.46 2.13 0.44
N LEU A 81 -7.15 2.91 -0.59
CA LEU A 81 -5.84 3.53 -0.76
C LEU A 81 -6.00 5.04 -0.90
N VAL A 82 -5.02 5.79 -0.41
CA VAL A 82 -4.93 7.22 -0.70
C VAL A 82 -4.73 7.44 -2.20
N THR A 83 -5.30 8.52 -2.72
CA THR A 83 -5.20 8.87 -4.14
C THR A 83 -3.75 9.16 -4.54
N GLY A 84 -3.36 8.76 -5.76
CA GLY A 84 -2.03 9.06 -6.30
C GLY A 84 -1.02 7.92 -6.23
N ALA A 85 -1.44 6.71 -5.81
CA ALA A 85 -0.61 5.52 -5.91
C ALA A 85 -0.14 5.29 -7.36
N ALA A 86 1.16 5.04 -7.53
CA ALA A 86 1.77 4.82 -8.84
C ALA A 86 1.22 3.55 -9.53
N GLN A 87 0.90 2.53 -8.73
CA GLN A 87 0.38 1.25 -9.21
C GLN A 87 -1.13 1.19 -9.02
N THR A 88 -1.85 0.81 -10.09
CA THR A 88 -3.31 0.89 -10.13
C THR A 88 -4.01 -0.44 -9.89
N LYS A 89 -3.27 -1.52 -9.65
CA LYS A 89 -3.83 -2.87 -9.47
C LYS A 89 -3.05 -3.63 -8.40
N LEU A 90 -3.78 -4.30 -7.50
CA LEU A 90 -3.22 -5.20 -6.50
C LEU A 90 -3.63 -6.64 -6.81
N HIS A 91 -2.66 -7.54 -6.91
CA HIS A 91 -2.87 -8.97 -7.01
C HIS A 91 -2.87 -9.60 -5.63
N VAL A 92 -3.93 -10.32 -5.30
CA VAL A 92 -4.07 -10.98 -3.99
C VAL A 92 -3.50 -12.39 -4.05
N LEU A 93 -2.53 -12.68 -3.19
CA LEU A 93 -1.89 -13.98 -3.05
C LEU A 93 -2.19 -14.58 -1.68
N ARG A 94 -2.18 -15.90 -1.63
CA ARG A 94 -2.29 -16.72 -0.42
C ARG A 94 -1.15 -17.73 -0.42
N ASN A 95 -0.30 -17.71 0.60
CA ASN A 95 0.85 -18.59 0.72
C ASN A 95 1.71 -18.60 -0.55
N SER A 96 1.95 -17.40 -1.11
CA SER A 96 2.67 -17.17 -2.38
C SER A 96 2.00 -17.77 -3.63
N VAL A 97 0.75 -18.23 -3.54
CA VAL A 97 -0.04 -18.71 -4.66
C VAL A 97 -1.09 -17.66 -5.04
N SER A 98 -1.23 -17.40 -6.33
CA SER A 98 -2.27 -16.53 -6.87
C SER A 98 -3.66 -17.00 -6.44
N THR A 99 -4.47 -16.07 -5.92
CA THR A 99 -5.90 -16.34 -5.68
C THR A 99 -6.77 -16.09 -6.92
N GLY A 100 -6.18 -15.59 -8.00
CA GLY A 100 -6.89 -15.09 -9.19
C GLY A 100 -7.61 -13.75 -9.00
N ASN A 101 -7.58 -13.18 -7.79
CA ASN A 101 -8.24 -11.91 -7.50
C ASN A 101 -7.30 -10.73 -7.74
N PHE A 102 -7.78 -9.77 -8.53
CA PHE A 102 -7.09 -8.53 -8.84
C PHE A 102 -7.97 -7.35 -8.45
N LEU A 103 -7.48 -6.52 -7.53
CA LEU A 103 -8.16 -5.33 -7.06
C LEU A 103 -7.70 -4.15 -7.91
N ARG A 104 -8.60 -3.50 -8.63
CA ARG A 104 -8.25 -2.33 -9.44
C ARG A 104 -8.56 -1.04 -8.69
N HIS A 105 -7.53 -0.23 -8.53
CA HIS A 105 -7.55 1.10 -7.94
C HIS A 105 -7.84 2.13 -9.04
N THR A 106 -8.96 1.98 -9.75
CA THR A 106 -9.46 3.06 -10.60
C THR A 106 -10.29 3.99 -9.73
N LEU A 107 -9.66 5.08 -9.27
CA LEU A 107 -10.26 6.29 -8.70
C LEU A 107 -11.63 6.09 -8.01
N HIS A 108 -11.60 5.87 -6.69
CA HIS A 108 -12.73 6.18 -5.80
C HIS A 108 -12.85 7.70 -5.54
N LEU A 109 -12.60 8.54 -6.57
CA LEU A 109 -12.92 9.98 -6.49
C LEU A 109 -14.43 10.21 -6.54
N ASN A 110 -15.21 9.17 -6.85
CA ASN A 110 -16.65 9.14 -6.71
C ASN A 110 -17.00 8.22 -5.55
N THR A 111 -17.73 8.74 -4.57
CA THR A 111 -18.48 7.97 -3.56
C THR A 111 -19.32 6.92 -4.27
N LEU A 112 -18.82 5.69 -4.38
CA LEU A 112 -19.61 4.56 -4.83
C LEU A 112 -20.48 4.16 -3.64
N ALA A 113 -21.76 4.55 -3.65
CA ALA A 113 -22.68 4.29 -2.53
C ALA A 113 -22.79 2.80 -2.18
N VAL A 114 -22.50 1.91 -3.14
CA VAL A 114 -22.46 0.46 -2.94
C VAL A 114 -21.27 -0.12 -3.72
N ARG A 115 -20.21 -0.52 -3.01
CA ARG A 115 -19.12 -1.33 -3.57
C ARG A 115 -19.47 -2.81 -3.47
N PRO A 116 -19.32 -3.62 -4.54
CA PRO A 116 -19.42 -5.06 -4.42
C PRO A 116 -18.44 -5.57 -3.35
N PRO A 117 -18.89 -6.36 -2.38
CA PRO A 117 -18.04 -6.77 -1.28
C PRO A 117 -17.00 -7.78 -1.79
N LEU A 118 -15.71 -7.56 -1.50
CA LEU A 118 -14.61 -8.40 -2.01
C LEU A 118 -14.76 -9.87 -1.57
N ARG A 119 -15.03 -10.10 -0.27
CA ARG A 119 -15.27 -11.41 0.36
C ARG A 119 -14.28 -12.50 -0.06
N ILE A 120 -13.01 -12.16 -0.23
CA ILE A 120 -11.97 -13.14 -0.58
C ILE A 120 -11.61 -13.89 0.70
N PRO A 121 -11.92 -15.20 0.82
CA PRO A 121 -11.70 -15.93 2.07
C PRO A 121 -10.22 -16.29 2.25
N PHE A 122 -9.81 -16.55 3.50
CA PHE A 122 -8.50 -17.08 3.89
C PHE A 122 -8.67 -17.97 5.13
N ASN A 123 -7.84 -19.00 5.23
CA ASN A 123 -7.78 -19.84 6.42
C ASN A 123 -6.97 -19.16 7.53
N ALA A 124 -7.12 -19.67 8.76
CA ALA A 124 -6.25 -19.27 9.85
C ALA A 124 -4.79 -19.52 9.47
N ARG A 125 -3.92 -18.56 9.78
CA ARG A 125 -2.46 -18.60 9.54
C ARG A 125 -2.03 -18.65 8.07
N ASP A 126 -2.94 -18.47 7.11
CA ASP A 126 -2.54 -18.20 5.74
C ASP A 126 -1.71 -16.91 5.70
N ARG A 127 -0.59 -16.91 4.97
CA ARG A 127 0.13 -15.69 4.63
C ARG A 127 -0.58 -15.01 3.48
N ILE A 128 -1.14 -13.84 3.75
CA ILE A 128 -1.87 -13.03 2.79
C ILE A 128 -0.93 -11.95 2.29
N THR A 129 -0.73 -11.89 0.98
CA THR A 129 0.16 -10.92 0.34
C THR A 129 -0.60 -10.15 -0.73
N LEU A 130 -0.28 -8.88 -0.90
CA LEU A 130 -0.76 -8.06 -2.00
C LEU A 130 0.45 -7.64 -2.83
N ILE A 131 0.45 -7.95 -4.13
CA ILE A 131 1.50 -7.53 -5.06
C ILE A 131 0.97 -6.38 -5.91
N GLN A 132 1.74 -5.31 -5.99
CA GLN A 132 1.44 -4.18 -6.85
C GLN A 132 1.77 -4.53 -8.29
N ILE A 133 0.82 -4.40 -9.19
CA ILE A 133 1.03 -4.69 -10.61
C ILE A 133 0.47 -3.55 -11.46
N ALA A 134 1.11 -3.32 -12.60
CA ALA A 134 0.74 -2.23 -13.51
C ALA A 134 -0.70 -2.35 -14.07
#